data_AF-A0AA89BJY7-F1
#
_entry.id   AF-A0AA89BJY7-F1
#
_cell.length_a   1.000
_cell.length_b   1.000
_cell.length_c   1.000
_cell.angle_alpha   90.00
_cell.angle_beta   90.00
_cell.angle_gamma   90.00
#
_symmetry.space_group_name_H-M   'P 1'
#
loop_
_entity.id
_entity.type
_entity.pdbx_description
1 polymer ?
#
loop_
_entity_poly.entity_id
_entity_poly.type
_entity_poly.pdbx_seq_one_letter_code
_entity_poly.pdbx_strand_id
1 'polypeptide(L)'
;MAERAAHLTSAVTESKPTIFEVIAQENLMHGIRPALHHVVKVLAESRPESLGWTLHWFDEIYTVLDFVLQNYYLHYHNGSFAENFYSLKRVCSCNRDQKRLPRKEHWKSLFCLNKSWHSLLKLFVMVYPYIHMSWEGSLLAFQVMYMFGKSRWHSPLIKASGVELRQHDMDDMVTEEKTDSIDWSHASLKEKLNFSSFRVLNFTAQTLSTGLSVGVFFLQFLDWWYASDTNAPSLMALPIPDPPQVNSDVAVPKSELCPLCLKIRTNDTALSVSGYVFCYPCIHEYIKQHRCCPVTSYPASTSSLVKLYPPDS
;
A
#
# COMPACT_ATOMS: atom_id res chain seq x y z
N MET A 1 -57.94 -2.81 -32.57
CA MET A 1 -57.97 -3.33 -31.18
C MET A 1 -56.61 -3.83 -30.66
N ALA A 2 -55.64 -4.20 -31.52
CA ALA A 2 -54.33 -4.70 -31.07
C ALA A 2 -53.33 -3.61 -30.63
N GLU A 3 -53.46 -2.35 -31.09
CA GLU A 3 -52.55 -1.25 -30.71
C GLU A 3 -52.65 -0.84 -29.24
N ARG A 4 -53.79 -1.11 -28.59
CA ARG A 4 -54.01 -0.79 -27.16
C ARG A 4 -53.51 -1.89 -26.21
N ALA A 5 -53.18 -3.07 -26.72
CA ALA A 5 -52.69 -4.18 -25.90
C ALA A 5 -51.18 -4.04 -25.56
N ALA A 6 -50.39 -3.43 -26.44
CA ALA A 6 -48.95 -3.20 -26.20
C ALA A 6 -48.67 -2.17 -25.09
N HIS A 7 -49.62 -1.26 -24.84
CA HIS A 7 -49.54 -0.28 -23.75
C HIS A 7 -49.97 -0.82 -22.38
N LEU A 8 -50.55 -2.03 -22.31
CA LEU A 8 -51.02 -2.63 -21.05
C LEU A 8 -49.98 -3.58 -20.43
N THR A 9 -49.10 -4.19 -21.22
CA THR A 9 -47.99 -5.02 -20.72
C THR A 9 -46.86 -4.22 -20.05
N SER A 10 -46.76 -2.92 -20.34
CA SER A 10 -45.80 -2.01 -19.68
C SER A 10 -46.33 -1.39 -18.38
N ALA A 11 -47.64 -1.49 -18.11
CA ALA A 11 -48.25 -0.94 -16.90
C ALA A 11 -48.32 -1.92 -15.72
N VAL A 12 -48.05 -3.22 -15.94
CA VAL A 12 -48.29 -4.30 -14.97
C VAL A 12 -47.02 -5.03 -14.50
N THR A 13 -45.86 -4.82 -15.13
CA THR A 13 -44.59 -5.29 -14.56
C THR A 13 -44.09 -4.29 -13.53
N GLU A 14 -43.84 -4.78 -12.32
CA GLU A 14 -43.32 -4.05 -11.17
C GLU A 14 -42.30 -2.97 -11.54
N SER A 15 -42.35 -1.85 -10.82
CA SER A 15 -41.42 -0.71 -10.78
C SER A 15 -39.94 -1.07 -10.45
N LYS A 16 -39.42 -2.19 -10.93
CA LYS A 16 -38.07 -2.70 -10.72
C LYS A 16 -37.39 -2.83 -12.08
N PRO A 17 -36.17 -2.27 -12.24
CA PRO A 17 -35.44 -2.36 -13.49
C PRO A 17 -35.02 -3.79 -13.81
N THR A 18 -34.81 -4.08 -15.09
CA THR A 18 -34.32 -5.40 -15.50
C THR A 18 -32.83 -5.56 -15.16
N ILE A 19 -32.38 -6.79 -14.92
CA ILE A 19 -30.96 -7.05 -14.65
C ILE A 19 -30.06 -6.57 -15.80
N PHE A 20 -30.55 -6.67 -17.04
CA PHE A 20 -29.82 -6.22 -18.22
C PHE A 20 -29.69 -4.70 -18.28
N GLU A 21 -30.72 -3.94 -17.88
CA GLU A 21 -30.63 -2.47 -17.75
C GLU A 21 -29.59 -2.07 -16.70
N VAL A 22 -29.60 -2.75 -15.54
CA VAL A 22 -28.64 -2.50 -14.45
C VAL A 22 -27.21 -2.79 -14.89
N ILE A 23 -26.99 -3.89 -15.63
CA ILE A 23 -25.66 -4.22 -16.16
C ILE A 23 -25.24 -3.25 -17.27
N ALA A 24 -26.16 -2.86 -18.14
CA ALA A 24 -25.88 -1.95 -19.25
C ALA A 24 -25.42 -0.57 -18.74
N GLN A 25 -26.08 -0.01 -17.71
CA GLN A 25 -25.66 1.25 -17.11
C GLN A 25 -24.27 1.18 -16.46
N GLU A 26 -23.91 0.05 -15.85
CA GLU A 26 -22.61 -0.12 -15.18
C GLU A 26 -21.48 -0.23 -16.22
N ASN A 27 -21.73 -0.96 -17.30
CA ASN A 27 -20.77 -1.10 -18.40
C ASN A 27 -20.50 0.23 -19.12
N LEU A 28 -21.51 1.10 -19.25
CA LEU A 28 -21.33 2.43 -19.83
C LEU A 28 -20.33 3.26 -19.02
N MET A 29 -20.49 3.31 -17.69
CA MET A 29 -19.59 4.09 -16.83
C MET A 29 -18.16 3.53 -16.84
N HIS A 30 -18.01 2.20 -16.89
CA HIS A 30 -16.71 1.55 -17.01
C HIS A 30 -16.04 1.79 -18.38
N GLY A 31 -16.81 1.97 -19.45
CA GLY A 31 -16.28 2.23 -20.80
C GLY A 31 -15.85 3.67 -21.05
N ILE A 32 -16.47 4.65 -20.38
CA ILE A 32 -16.19 6.09 -20.61
C ILE A 32 -14.76 6.47 -20.24
N ARG A 33 -14.25 6.00 -19.09
CA ARG A 33 -12.90 6.32 -18.62
C ARG A 33 -11.79 5.90 -19.61
N PRO A 34 -11.69 4.62 -20.04
CA PRO A 34 -10.67 4.21 -20.99
C PRO A 34 -10.86 4.87 -22.36
N ALA A 35 -12.10 5.09 -22.81
CA ALA A 35 -12.37 5.78 -24.07
C ALA A 35 -11.84 7.23 -24.06
N LEU A 36 -12.13 8.00 -23.01
CA LEU A 36 -11.62 9.36 -22.85
C LEU A 36 -10.09 9.37 -22.75
N HIS A 37 -9.50 8.42 -22.03
CA HIS A 37 -8.05 8.31 -21.95
C HIS A 37 -7.41 8.05 -23.33
N HIS A 38 -8.01 7.18 -24.15
CA HIS A 38 -7.54 6.94 -25.51
C HIS A 38 -7.65 8.18 -26.39
N VAL A 39 -8.76 8.93 -26.30
CA VAL A 39 -8.92 10.19 -27.04
C VAL A 39 -7.87 11.21 -26.62
N VAL A 40 -7.65 11.39 -25.32
CA VAL A 40 -6.61 12.31 -24.80
C VAL A 40 -5.22 11.86 -25.22
N LYS A 41 -4.95 10.55 -25.25
CA LYS A 41 -3.67 10.01 -25.72
C LYS A 41 -3.43 10.30 -27.21
N VAL A 42 -4.41 10.03 -28.08
CA VAL A 42 -4.31 10.32 -29.52
C VAL A 42 -4.15 11.82 -29.76
N LEU A 43 -4.86 12.65 -28.99
CA LEU A 43 -4.70 14.10 -29.05
C LEU A 43 -3.31 14.54 -28.58
N ALA A 44 -2.75 13.93 -27.54
CA ALA A 44 -1.41 14.21 -27.05
C ALA A 44 -0.33 13.84 -28.07
N GLU A 45 -0.50 12.72 -28.78
CA GLU A 45 0.37 12.31 -29.89
C GLU A 45 0.29 13.29 -31.07
N SER A 46 -0.88 13.91 -31.30
CA SER A 46 -1.06 14.89 -32.39
C SER A 46 -0.47 16.28 -32.10
N ARG A 47 -0.32 16.66 -30.82
CA ARG A 47 0.25 17.96 -30.39
C ARG A 47 1.03 17.82 -29.06
N PRO A 48 2.31 17.40 -29.11
CA PRO A 48 3.08 17.08 -27.91
C PRO A 48 3.39 18.31 -27.03
N GLU A 49 3.46 19.51 -27.61
CA GLU A 49 3.98 20.72 -26.93
C GLU A 49 3.05 21.26 -25.84
N SER A 50 1.74 21.05 -25.94
CA SER A 50 0.76 21.56 -24.95
C SER A 50 0.01 20.46 -24.20
N LEU A 51 -0.15 19.26 -24.77
CA LEU A 51 -1.03 18.23 -24.21
C LEU A 51 -0.33 17.22 -23.28
N GLY A 52 1.01 17.25 -23.17
CA GLY A 52 1.73 16.39 -22.22
C GLY A 52 1.29 16.60 -20.76
N TRP A 53 0.99 17.85 -20.38
CA TRP A 53 0.46 18.17 -19.05
C TRP A 53 -0.92 17.56 -18.79
N THR A 54 -1.78 17.55 -19.80
CA THR A 54 -3.16 17.03 -19.69
C THR A 54 -3.17 15.51 -19.50
N LEU A 55 -2.22 14.80 -20.13
CA LEU A 55 -2.08 13.36 -19.96
C LEU A 55 -1.57 12.99 -18.54
N HIS A 56 -0.63 13.77 -17.98
CA HIS A 56 -0.12 13.54 -16.63
C HIS A 56 -1.19 13.75 -15.55
N TRP A 57 -2.02 14.80 -15.70
CA TRP A 57 -3.11 15.13 -14.77
C TRP A 57 -4.46 14.52 -15.16
N PHE A 58 -4.49 13.57 -16.11
CA PHE A 58 -5.73 13.03 -16.66
C PHE A 58 -6.66 12.47 -15.58
N ASP A 59 -6.12 11.70 -14.63
CA ASP A 59 -6.92 11.08 -13.56
C ASP A 59 -7.56 12.13 -12.64
N GLU A 60 -6.85 13.21 -12.29
CA GLU A 60 -7.37 14.30 -11.47
C GLU A 60 -8.43 15.12 -12.23
N ILE A 61 -8.18 15.42 -13.50
CA ILE A 61 -9.13 16.13 -14.35
C ILE A 61 -10.40 15.30 -14.57
N TYR A 62 -10.25 14.00 -14.83
CA TYR A 62 -11.37 13.08 -15.03
C TYR A 62 -12.22 12.93 -13.76
N THR A 63 -11.60 12.80 -12.59
CA THR A 63 -12.34 12.68 -11.32
C THR A 63 -13.10 13.95 -10.97
N VAL A 64 -12.54 15.13 -11.23
CA VAL A 64 -13.24 16.41 -11.07
C VAL A 64 -14.41 16.52 -12.06
N LEU A 65 -14.18 16.18 -13.33
CA LEU A 65 -15.22 16.23 -14.37
C LEU A 65 -16.36 15.26 -14.05
N ASP A 66 -16.04 14.02 -13.67
CA ASP A 66 -17.01 13.00 -13.28
C ASP A 66 -17.79 13.42 -12.02
N PHE A 67 -17.13 14.02 -11.02
CA PHE A 67 -17.81 14.57 -9.84
C PHE A 67 -18.81 15.67 -10.21
N VAL A 68 -18.41 16.63 -11.05
CA VAL A 68 -19.29 17.72 -11.50
C VAL A 68 -20.46 17.18 -12.31
N LEU A 69 -20.19 16.27 -13.24
CA LEU A 69 -21.19 15.62 -14.08
C LEU A 69 -22.22 14.87 -13.23
N GLN A 70 -21.76 13.98 -12.35
CA GLN A 70 -22.62 13.20 -11.46
C GLN A 70 -23.43 14.11 -10.52
N ASN A 71 -22.81 15.15 -9.96
CA ASN A 71 -23.53 16.09 -9.09
C ASN A 71 -24.63 16.85 -9.84
N TYR A 72 -24.35 17.31 -11.06
CA TYR A 72 -25.34 18.00 -11.90
C TYR A 72 -26.52 17.09 -12.24
N TYR A 73 -26.25 15.87 -12.72
CA TYR A 73 -27.29 14.90 -13.07
C TYR A 73 -28.10 14.43 -11.86
N LEU A 74 -27.44 14.22 -10.72
CA LEU A 74 -28.13 13.81 -9.50
C LEU A 74 -29.05 14.92 -8.97
N HIS A 75 -28.65 16.19 -9.11
CA HIS A 75 -29.44 17.35 -8.68
C HIS A 75 -30.65 17.61 -9.59
N TYR A 76 -30.50 17.45 -10.91
CA TYR A 76 -31.56 17.79 -11.87
C TYR A 76 -32.46 16.59 -12.24
N HIS A 77 -31.89 15.39 -12.36
CA HIS A 77 -32.56 14.18 -12.85
C HIS A 77 -32.79 13.11 -11.78
N ASN A 78 -32.35 13.31 -10.53
CA ASN A 78 -32.40 12.31 -9.45
C ASN A 78 -31.77 10.96 -9.85
N GLY A 79 -30.75 10.97 -10.70
CA GLY A 79 -30.05 9.78 -11.18
C GLY A 79 -28.62 10.12 -11.61
N SER A 80 -27.77 9.12 -11.72
CA SER A 80 -26.44 9.26 -12.34
C SER A 80 -26.57 9.54 -13.85
N PHE A 81 -25.48 9.98 -14.48
CA PHE A 81 -25.45 10.17 -15.94
C PHE A 81 -25.89 8.91 -16.70
N ALA A 82 -25.34 7.74 -16.32
CA ALA A 82 -25.69 6.47 -16.94
C ALA A 82 -27.13 6.03 -16.62
N GLU A 83 -27.59 6.24 -15.38
CA GLU A 83 -28.98 5.95 -15.00
C GLU A 83 -29.96 6.75 -15.86
N ASN A 84 -29.72 8.06 -16.00
CA ASN A 84 -30.57 8.91 -16.83
C ASN A 84 -30.55 8.50 -18.32
N PHE A 85 -29.41 8.04 -18.84
CA PHE A 85 -29.30 7.52 -20.21
C PHE A 85 -30.18 6.27 -20.42
N TYR A 86 -30.23 5.37 -19.44
CA TYR A 86 -31.10 4.19 -19.43
C TYR A 86 -32.50 4.46 -18.84
N SER A 87 -32.90 5.73 -18.68
CA SER A 87 -34.20 6.13 -18.12
C SER A 87 -34.49 5.59 -16.70
N LEU A 88 -33.44 5.31 -15.93
CA LEU A 88 -33.47 4.89 -14.54
C LEU A 88 -33.40 6.13 -13.62
N LYS A 89 -34.08 6.05 -12.47
CA LYS A 89 -34.06 7.11 -11.44
C LYS A 89 -33.88 6.52 -10.05
N ARG A 90 -33.18 7.24 -9.17
CA ARG A 90 -33.05 6.89 -7.75
C ARG A 90 -34.26 7.44 -7.00
N VAL A 91 -34.93 6.55 -6.27
CA VAL A 91 -36.07 6.91 -5.40
C VAL A 91 -35.74 6.43 -3.99
N CYS A 92 -36.13 7.21 -2.98
CA CYS A 92 -35.99 6.80 -1.60
C CYS A 92 -36.88 5.60 -1.30
N SER A 93 -36.30 4.53 -0.75
CA SER A 93 -37.04 3.30 -0.40
C SER A 93 -38.15 3.56 0.62
N CYS A 94 -37.93 4.52 1.54
CA CYS A 94 -38.87 4.87 2.60
C CYS A 94 -40.02 5.80 2.16
N ASN A 95 -39.91 6.49 1.02
CA ASN A 95 -40.95 7.41 0.53
C ASN A 95 -40.90 7.52 -1.00
N ARG A 96 -41.83 6.83 -1.68
CA ARG A 96 -41.89 6.78 -3.15
C ARG A 96 -42.49 8.03 -3.81
N ASP A 97 -43.21 8.85 -3.04
CA ASP A 97 -43.95 10.01 -3.57
C ASP A 97 -43.11 11.29 -3.63
N GLN A 98 -41.90 11.27 -3.07
CA GLN A 98 -41.05 12.45 -3.02
C GLN A 98 -40.34 12.70 -4.37
N LYS A 99 -40.59 13.87 -4.96
CA LYS A 99 -40.03 14.27 -6.28
C LYS A 99 -38.52 14.57 -6.25
N ARG A 100 -37.89 14.72 -5.09
CA ARG A 100 -36.46 15.06 -4.94
C ARG A 100 -35.81 14.22 -3.85
N LEU A 101 -34.58 13.79 -4.09
CA LEU A 101 -33.74 13.10 -3.11
C LEU A 101 -33.42 14.03 -1.92
N PRO A 102 -33.55 13.56 -0.67
CA PRO A 102 -33.10 14.32 0.48
C PRO A 102 -31.57 14.41 0.51
N ARG A 103 -31.06 15.44 1.20
CA ARG A 103 -29.63 15.83 1.15
C ARG A 103 -28.71 14.70 1.65
N LYS A 104 -29.15 13.87 2.60
CA LYS A 104 -28.33 12.77 3.14
C LYS A 104 -28.16 11.65 2.11
N GLU A 105 -29.22 11.30 1.41
CA GLU A 105 -29.28 10.28 0.37
C GLU A 105 -28.52 10.76 -0.88
N HIS A 106 -28.64 12.04 -1.23
CA HIS A 106 -27.87 12.67 -2.30
C HIS A 106 -26.36 12.52 -2.08
N TRP A 107 -25.86 12.85 -0.89
CA TRP A 107 -24.43 12.73 -0.57
C TRP A 107 -23.98 11.27 -0.51
N LYS A 108 -24.81 10.36 0.03
CA LYS A 108 -24.52 8.92 0.01
C LYS A 108 -24.43 8.38 -1.42
N SER A 109 -25.38 8.74 -2.29
CA SER A 109 -25.37 8.29 -3.68
C SER A 109 -24.16 8.82 -4.44
N LEU A 110 -23.79 10.08 -4.21
CA LEU A 110 -22.66 10.72 -4.87
C LEU A 110 -21.33 10.08 -4.43
N PHE A 111 -21.19 9.77 -3.14
CA PHE A 111 -20.04 9.05 -2.60
C PHE A 111 -19.95 7.59 -3.08
N CYS A 112 -21.07 6.90 -3.26
CA CYS A 112 -21.09 5.54 -3.81
C CYS A 112 -20.79 5.49 -5.32
N LEU A 113 -21.27 6.48 -6.08
CA LEU A 113 -21.12 6.55 -7.54
C LEU A 113 -19.70 6.87 -7.96
N ASN A 114 -19.13 7.88 -7.32
CA ASN A 114 -17.74 8.21 -7.46
C ASN A 114 -16.99 7.16 -6.64
N LYS A 115 -16.72 5.97 -7.22
CA LYS A 115 -15.95 4.82 -6.64
C LYS A 115 -14.53 5.28 -6.27
N SER A 116 -14.46 6.23 -5.34
CA SER A 116 -13.34 7.06 -4.94
C SER A 116 -12.46 6.34 -3.93
N TRP A 117 -12.69 5.03 -3.71
CA TRP A 117 -11.88 4.22 -2.80
C TRP A 117 -10.38 4.36 -3.10
N HIS A 118 -10.00 4.35 -4.39
CA HIS A 118 -8.61 4.55 -4.81
C HIS A 118 -8.11 5.99 -4.59
N SER A 119 -8.94 7.00 -4.81
CA SER A 119 -8.57 8.41 -4.61
C SER A 119 -8.50 8.78 -3.13
N LEU A 120 -9.38 8.21 -2.30
CA LEU A 120 -9.35 8.32 -0.83
C LEU A 120 -8.12 7.63 -0.24
N LEU A 121 -7.73 6.48 -0.78
CA LEU A 121 -6.48 5.81 -0.40
C LEU A 121 -5.26 6.67 -0.75
N LYS A 122 -5.22 7.26 -1.95
CA LYS A 122 -4.15 8.21 -2.33
C LYS A 122 -4.11 9.43 -1.43
N LEU A 123 -5.27 10.02 -1.13
CA LEU A 123 -5.38 11.16 -0.21
C LEU A 123 -4.92 10.79 1.20
N PHE A 124 -5.29 9.61 1.69
CA PHE A 124 -4.85 9.09 2.98
C PHE A 124 -3.33 8.93 3.03
N VAL A 125 -2.72 8.34 2.00
CA VAL A 125 -1.26 8.20 1.88
C VAL A 125 -0.57 9.57 1.84
N MET A 126 -1.17 10.56 1.16
CA MET A 126 -0.63 11.92 1.10
C MET A 126 -0.74 12.67 2.45
N VAL A 127 -1.83 12.48 3.18
CA VAL A 127 -2.13 13.19 4.44
C VAL A 127 -1.44 12.55 5.65
N TYR A 128 -1.27 11.22 5.64
CA TYR A 128 -0.63 10.44 6.70
C TYR A 128 0.71 11.02 7.22
N PRO A 129 1.71 11.36 6.36
CA PRO A 129 2.99 11.88 6.85
C PRO A 129 2.83 13.20 7.61
N TYR A 130 1.88 14.06 7.23
CA TYR A 130 1.63 15.33 7.92
C TYR A 130 0.98 15.12 9.28
N ILE A 131 0.02 14.20 9.38
CA ILE A 131 -0.62 13.83 10.65
C ILE A 131 0.43 13.23 11.59
N HIS A 132 1.24 12.29 11.09
CA HIS A 132 2.30 11.65 11.86
C HIS A 132 3.35 12.68 12.33
N MET A 133 3.81 13.56 11.44
CA MET A 133 4.73 14.65 11.79
C MET A 133 4.15 15.58 12.85
N SER A 134 2.86 15.91 12.75
CA SER A 134 2.20 16.79 13.73
C SER A 134 2.06 16.13 15.10
N TRP A 135 1.76 14.82 15.14
CA TRP A 135 1.68 14.04 16.37
C TRP A 135 3.03 13.92 17.07
N GLU A 136 4.06 13.50 16.34
CA GLU A 136 5.42 13.37 16.87
C GLU A 136 6.02 14.72 17.25
N GLY A 137 5.78 15.76 16.45
CA GLY A 137 6.19 17.13 16.77
C GLY A 137 5.53 17.65 18.04
N SER A 138 4.25 17.31 18.26
CA SER A 138 3.56 17.62 19.51
C SER A 138 4.20 16.89 20.69
N LEU A 139 4.44 15.57 20.58
CA LEU A 139 5.11 14.79 21.63
C LEU A 139 6.46 15.38 22.01
N LEU A 140 7.31 15.66 21.01
CA LEU A 140 8.63 16.25 21.23
C LEU A 140 8.53 17.61 21.92
N ALA A 141 7.60 18.47 21.50
CA ALA A 141 7.40 19.76 22.14
C ALA A 141 7.03 19.62 23.62
N PHE A 142 6.15 18.67 23.98
CA PHE A 142 5.80 18.40 25.39
C PHE A 142 6.98 17.84 26.19
N GLN A 143 7.80 16.96 25.60
CA GLN A 143 9.01 16.43 26.24
C GLN A 143 10.07 17.51 26.48
N VAL A 144 10.28 18.39 25.50
CA VAL A 144 11.22 19.53 25.63
C VAL A 144 10.74 20.50 26.70
N MET A 145 9.45 20.84 26.71
CA MET A 145 8.86 21.68 27.77
C MET A 145 8.99 21.04 29.16
N TYR A 146 8.89 19.72 29.24
CA TYR A 146 9.06 18.96 30.48
C TYR A 146 10.51 19.01 30.97
N MET A 147 11.47 18.83 30.07
CA MET A 147 12.91 18.90 30.39
C MET A 147 13.33 20.28 30.92
N PHE A 148 12.74 21.36 30.40
CA PHE A 148 12.97 22.72 30.91
C PHE A 148 12.22 23.03 32.22
N GLY A 149 11.50 22.06 32.80
CA GLY A 149 10.75 22.22 34.04
C GLY A 149 9.54 23.14 33.94
N LYS A 150 9.13 23.53 32.72
CA LYS A 150 7.97 24.41 32.49
C LYS A 150 6.64 23.65 32.46
N SER A 151 6.63 22.40 32.02
CA SER A 151 5.44 21.54 32.06
C SER A 151 5.62 20.38 33.04
N ARG A 152 4.54 20.03 33.73
CA ARG A 152 4.46 18.81 34.56
C ARG A 152 4.12 17.55 33.75
N TRP A 153 3.72 17.73 32.49
CA TRP A 153 3.31 16.66 31.59
C TRP A 153 4.35 16.46 30.48
N HIS A 154 4.69 15.20 30.21
CA HIS A 154 5.65 14.81 29.16
C HIS A 154 4.96 14.42 27.84
N SER A 155 3.65 14.14 27.85
CA SER A 155 2.89 13.78 26.64
C SER A 155 1.53 14.51 26.58
N PRO A 156 1.00 14.80 25.37
CA PRO A 156 -0.32 15.40 25.20
C PRO A 156 -1.45 14.57 25.82
N LEU A 157 -1.32 13.23 25.78
CA LEU A 157 -2.34 12.30 26.28
C LEU A 157 -2.48 12.36 27.80
N ILE A 158 -1.37 12.43 28.51
CA ILE A 158 -1.38 12.52 29.98
C ILE A 158 -1.91 13.88 30.43
N LYS A 159 -1.62 14.93 29.67
CA LYS A 159 -2.26 16.23 29.88
C LYS A 159 -3.77 16.16 29.65
N ALA A 160 -4.23 15.43 28.63
CA ALA A 160 -5.65 15.26 28.32
C ALA A 160 -6.39 14.42 29.37
N SER A 161 -5.72 13.43 29.99
CA SER A 161 -6.30 12.64 31.08
C SER A 161 -6.28 13.38 32.43
N GLY A 162 -5.53 14.47 32.56
CA GLY A 162 -5.45 15.28 33.78
C GLY A 162 -4.66 14.61 34.92
N VAL A 163 -3.90 13.55 34.61
CA VAL A 163 -3.09 12.80 35.57
C VAL A 163 -1.63 13.26 35.51
N GLU A 164 -0.91 13.18 36.63
CA GLU A 164 0.52 13.48 36.73
C GLU A 164 1.27 12.20 37.12
N LEU A 165 2.38 11.91 36.44
CA LEU A 165 3.26 10.80 36.82
C LEU A 165 4.18 11.26 37.93
N ARG A 166 4.16 10.55 39.06
CA ARG A 166 5.17 10.66 40.11
C ARG A 166 5.94 9.36 40.23
N GLN A 167 7.19 9.46 40.68
CA GLN A 167 7.94 8.28 41.10
C GLN A 167 7.18 7.64 42.27
N HIS A 168 7.07 6.32 42.22
CA HIS A 168 6.53 5.55 43.33
C HIS A 168 7.55 5.62 44.47
N ASP A 169 7.17 6.23 45.59
CA ASP A 169 8.02 6.29 46.79
C ASP A 169 7.88 4.98 47.57
N MET A 170 8.94 4.53 48.24
CA MET A 170 8.96 3.24 48.94
C MET A 170 7.95 3.18 50.11
N ASP A 171 7.50 4.34 50.58
CA ASP A 171 6.50 4.48 51.65
C ASP A 171 5.06 4.14 51.19
N ASP A 172 4.79 4.16 49.89
CA ASP A 172 3.47 3.81 49.33
C ASP A 172 3.25 2.29 49.27
N MET A 173 4.32 1.48 49.22
CA MET A 173 4.21 0.01 49.29
C MET A 173 3.71 -0.46 50.67
N VAL A 174 4.04 0.27 51.74
CA VAL A 174 3.69 -0.09 53.11
C VAL A 174 2.20 0.18 53.41
N THR A 175 1.58 1.11 52.68
CA THR A 175 0.18 1.48 52.91
C THR A 175 -0.78 0.47 52.27
N GLU A 176 -0.44 -0.15 51.13
CA GLU A 176 -1.30 -1.14 50.48
C GLU A 176 -1.35 -2.50 51.19
N GLU A 177 -0.30 -2.89 51.93
CA GLU A 177 -0.26 -4.16 52.66
C GLU A 177 -1.23 -4.21 53.86
N LYS A 178 -1.65 -3.05 54.40
CA LYS A 178 -2.45 -2.97 55.63
C LYS A 178 -3.96 -3.07 55.42
N THR A 179 -4.44 -3.00 54.18
CA THR A 179 -5.87 -3.03 53.83
C THR A 179 -6.43 -4.43 53.53
N ASP A 180 -5.57 -5.46 53.49
CA ASP A 180 -5.96 -6.82 53.10
C ASP A 180 -6.26 -7.77 54.27
N SER A 181 -6.32 -7.28 55.51
CA SER A 181 -6.85 -8.05 56.65
C SER A 181 -8.36 -7.84 56.82
N ILE A 182 -9.14 -8.14 55.77
CA ILE A 182 -10.59 -8.29 55.88
C ILE A 182 -10.87 -9.72 56.36
N ASP A 183 -11.62 -9.84 57.46
CA ASP A 183 -11.95 -11.06 58.18
C ASP A 183 -12.66 -12.10 57.28
N TRP A 184 -11.93 -13.19 56.98
CA TRP A 184 -12.30 -14.24 56.02
C TRP A 184 -13.42 -15.18 56.48
N SER A 185 -13.91 -15.01 57.71
CA SER A 185 -14.80 -15.98 58.35
C SER A 185 -16.29 -15.79 58.01
N HIS A 186 -16.72 -14.63 57.50
CA HIS A 186 -18.14 -14.29 57.34
C HIS A 186 -18.64 -13.96 55.91
N ALA A 187 -17.82 -14.09 54.86
CA ALA A 187 -18.20 -13.72 53.49
C ALA A 187 -18.83 -14.87 52.65
N SER A 188 -19.84 -14.52 51.85
CA SER A 188 -20.70 -15.42 51.06
C SER A 188 -19.97 -16.04 49.86
N LEU A 189 -20.40 -17.24 49.41
CA LEU A 189 -19.83 -17.98 48.26
C LEU A 189 -19.70 -17.15 46.98
N LYS A 190 -20.58 -16.15 46.78
CA LYS A 190 -20.55 -15.25 45.62
C LYS A 190 -19.41 -14.22 45.69
N GLU A 191 -19.02 -13.81 46.89
CA GLU A 191 -17.89 -12.90 47.14
C GLU A 191 -16.55 -13.65 47.02
N LYS A 192 -16.52 -14.93 47.44
CA LYS A 192 -15.35 -15.81 47.26
C LYS A 192 -14.99 -16.02 45.78
N LEU A 193 -15.99 -16.10 44.90
CA LEU A 193 -15.79 -16.26 43.45
C LEU A 193 -15.25 -14.99 42.78
N ASN A 194 -15.74 -13.81 43.19
CA ASN A 194 -15.28 -12.52 42.67
C ASN A 194 -13.85 -12.19 43.14
N PHE A 195 -13.51 -12.47 44.40
CA PHE A 195 -12.17 -12.24 44.93
C PHE A 195 -11.12 -13.18 44.31
N SER A 196 -11.47 -14.45 44.09
CA SER A 196 -10.63 -15.41 43.36
C SER A 196 -10.40 -14.97 41.91
N SER A 197 -11.45 -14.49 41.22
CA SER A 197 -11.33 -13.99 39.85
C SER A 197 -10.42 -12.76 39.75
N PHE A 198 -10.48 -11.85 40.72
CA PHE A 198 -9.60 -10.67 40.75
C PHE A 198 -8.13 -11.06 41.00
N ARG A 199 -7.86 -12.05 41.87
CA ARG A 199 -6.50 -12.59 42.07
C ARG A 199 -5.97 -13.33 40.84
N VAL A 200 -6.81 -14.13 40.17
CA VAL A 200 -6.42 -14.80 38.92
C VAL A 200 -6.13 -13.77 37.83
N LEU A 201 -6.96 -12.73 37.70
CA LEU A 201 -6.71 -11.62 36.77
C LEU A 201 -5.40 -10.89 37.05
N ASN A 202 -5.14 -10.50 38.31
CA ASN A 202 -3.89 -9.82 38.66
C ASN A 202 -2.66 -10.72 38.46
N PHE A 203 -2.75 -12.01 38.80
CA PHE A 203 -1.67 -12.98 38.57
C PHE A 203 -1.41 -13.21 37.07
N THR A 204 -2.47 -13.30 36.25
CA THR A 204 -2.34 -13.42 34.79
C THR A 204 -1.75 -12.14 34.19
N ALA A 205 -2.15 -10.95 34.65
CA ALA A 205 -1.60 -9.68 34.19
C ALA A 205 -0.10 -9.55 34.50
N GLN A 206 0.33 -10.02 35.68
CA GLN A 206 1.74 -9.99 36.09
C GLN A 206 2.59 -11.05 35.39
N THR A 207 2.02 -12.22 35.09
CA THR A 207 2.66 -13.24 34.24
C THR A 207 2.75 -12.78 32.78
N LEU A 208 1.74 -12.04 32.29
CA LEU A 208 1.72 -11.49 30.94
C LEU A 208 2.76 -10.36 30.79
N SER A 209 2.86 -9.46 31.77
CA SER A 209 3.83 -8.35 31.71
C SER A 209 5.27 -8.86 31.77
N THR A 210 5.55 -9.83 32.64
CA THR A 210 6.86 -10.49 32.70
C THR A 210 7.14 -11.28 31.41
N GLY A 211 6.15 -12.02 30.89
CA GLY A 211 6.24 -12.71 29.60
C GLY A 211 6.52 -11.77 28.43
N LEU A 212 5.87 -10.60 28.39
CA LEU A 212 6.13 -9.56 27.39
C LEU A 212 7.54 -8.99 27.51
N SER A 213 8.03 -8.74 28.73
CA SER A 213 9.40 -8.25 28.93
C SER A 213 10.45 -9.26 28.44
N VAL A 214 10.26 -10.55 28.72
CA VAL A 214 11.12 -11.64 28.21
C VAL A 214 10.99 -11.75 26.69
N GLY A 215 9.76 -11.60 26.16
CA GLY A 215 9.50 -11.64 24.72
C GLY A 215 10.17 -10.49 23.95
N VAL A 216 10.13 -9.26 24.47
CA VAL A 216 10.80 -8.10 23.86
C VAL A 216 12.31 -8.29 23.87
N PHE A 217 12.89 -8.78 24.97
CA PHE A 217 14.31 -9.12 25.03
C PHE A 217 14.70 -10.17 23.98
N PHE A 218 13.87 -11.20 23.80
CA PHE A 218 14.11 -12.24 22.81
C PHE A 218 13.99 -11.74 21.37
N LEU A 219 13.02 -10.86 21.07
CA LEU A 219 12.91 -10.23 19.75
C LEU A 219 14.10 -9.32 19.46
N GLN A 220 14.56 -8.53 20.44
CA GLN A 220 15.79 -7.74 20.28
C GLN A 220 17.02 -8.63 20.03
N PHE A 221 17.09 -9.78 20.69
CA PHE A 221 18.13 -10.78 20.42
C PHE A 221 18.04 -11.33 18.99
N LEU A 222 16.84 -11.63 18.49
CA LEU A 222 16.65 -12.08 17.10
C LEU A 222 17.00 -10.99 16.08
N ASP A 223 16.60 -9.74 16.33
CA ASP A 223 16.94 -8.61 15.45
C ASP A 223 18.46 -8.46 15.35
N TRP A 224 19.18 -8.53 16.48
CA TRP A 224 20.64 -8.55 16.49
C TRP A 224 21.21 -9.77 15.73
N TRP A 225 20.64 -10.95 15.95
CA TRP A 225 21.10 -12.20 15.31
C TRP A 225 20.96 -12.14 13.79
N TYR A 226 19.81 -11.72 13.26
CA TYR A 226 19.59 -11.61 11.81
C TYR A 226 20.26 -10.38 11.19
N ALA A 227 20.45 -9.30 11.96
CA ALA A 227 21.29 -8.17 11.52
C ALA A 227 22.77 -8.58 11.37
N SER A 228 23.21 -9.61 12.11
CA SER A 228 24.57 -10.14 11.98
C SER A 228 24.77 -10.91 10.66
N ASP A 229 23.78 -11.69 10.19
CA ASP A 229 23.88 -12.44 8.92
C ASP A 229 23.85 -11.56 7.66
N THR A 230 23.22 -10.38 7.72
CA THR A 230 23.15 -9.45 6.57
C THR A 230 24.37 -8.54 6.44
N ASN A 231 25.12 -8.34 7.52
CA ASN A 231 26.28 -7.43 7.55
C ASN A 231 27.62 -8.12 7.83
N ALA A 232 27.63 -9.36 8.30
CA ALA A 232 28.86 -10.12 8.43
C ALA A 232 29.24 -10.70 7.06
N PRO A 233 30.40 -10.32 6.46
CA PRO A 233 31.04 -11.25 5.56
C PRO A 233 31.18 -12.56 6.32
N SER A 234 30.86 -13.70 5.70
CA SER A 234 31.09 -15.00 6.34
C SER A 234 32.49 -14.97 6.94
N LEU A 235 32.71 -15.53 8.14
CA LEU A 235 34.03 -15.53 8.81
C LEU A 235 35.18 -16.11 7.94
N MET A 236 34.84 -16.66 6.78
CA MET A 236 35.72 -17.23 5.74
C MET A 236 35.80 -16.39 4.45
N ALA A 237 35.02 -15.31 4.30
CA ALA A 237 35.02 -14.46 3.13
C ALA A 237 36.16 -13.43 3.22
N LEU A 238 37.09 -13.54 2.28
CA LEU A 238 38.14 -12.55 2.07
C LEU A 238 37.51 -11.19 1.72
N PRO A 239 38.14 -10.07 2.12
CA PRO A 239 37.72 -8.74 1.70
C PRO A 239 37.72 -8.68 0.16
N ILE A 240 36.61 -8.18 -0.40
CA ILE A 240 36.49 -7.98 -1.84
C ILE A 240 37.54 -6.92 -2.23
N PRO A 241 38.51 -7.24 -3.10
CA PRO A 241 39.50 -6.25 -3.52
C PRO A 241 38.81 -5.12 -4.28
N ASP A 242 39.32 -3.89 -4.13
CA ASP A 242 38.83 -2.76 -4.91
C ASP A 242 38.86 -3.10 -6.41
N PRO A 243 37.82 -2.69 -7.17
CA PRO A 243 37.75 -2.99 -8.59
C PRO A 243 39.03 -2.49 -9.27
N PRO A 244 39.66 -3.31 -10.14
CA PRO A 244 40.90 -2.92 -10.79
C PRO A 244 40.67 -1.62 -11.57
N GLN A 245 41.50 -0.61 -11.32
CA GLN A 245 41.43 0.63 -12.07
C GLN A 245 41.77 0.34 -13.53
N VAL A 246 40.80 0.60 -14.43
CA VAL A 246 40.97 0.38 -15.87
C VAL A 246 41.98 1.41 -16.37
N ASN A 247 43.25 0.98 -16.54
CA ASN A 247 44.26 1.79 -17.21
C ASN A 247 43.74 2.12 -18.62
N SER A 248 43.52 3.40 -18.88
CA SER A 248 42.89 3.92 -20.11
C SER A 248 43.72 3.68 -21.39
N ASP A 249 44.91 3.11 -21.25
CA ASP A 249 45.85 2.83 -22.34
C ASP A 249 45.62 1.46 -23.01
N VAL A 250 44.77 0.61 -22.42
CA VAL A 250 44.33 -0.63 -23.08
C VAL A 250 43.02 -0.33 -23.81
N ALA A 251 43.13 -0.08 -25.12
CA ALA A 251 41.98 0.00 -26.00
C ALA A 251 41.23 -1.33 -25.98
N VAL A 252 40.24 -1.47 -25.08
CA VAL A 252 39.28 -2.56 -25.15
C VAL A 252 38.54 -2.37 -26.47
N PRO A 253 38.64 -3.31 -27.43
CA PRO A 253 37.90 -3.19 -28.67
C PRO A 253 36.42 -3.22 -28.32
N LYS A 254 35.77 -2.05 -28.34
CA LYS A 254 34.32 -1.89 -28.24
C LYS A 254 33.69 -2.39 -29.54
N SER A 255 33.85 -3.68 -29.84
CA SER A 255 33.06 -4.32 -30.87
C SER A 255 31.73 -4.69 -30.20
N GLU A 256 30.62 -4.16 -30.72
CA GLU A 256 29.27 -4.65 -30.39
C GLU A 256 28.96 -5.99 -31.10
N LEU A 257 29.95 -6.50 -31.84
CA LEU A 257 29.88 -7.73 -32.62
C LEU A 257 30.28 -8.94 -31.77
N CYS A 258 29.58 -10.05 -32.00
CA CYS A 258 29.91 -11.33 -31.41
C CYS A 258 31.12 -11.96 -32.14
N PRO A 259 32.17 -12.42 -31.43
CA PRO A 259 33.32 -13.07 -32.08
C PRO A 259 33.00 -14.42 -32.75
N LEU A 260 31.87 -15.06 -32.40
CA LEU A 260 31.45 -16.33 -32.98
C LEU A 260 30.61 -16.17 -34.25
N CYS A 261 29.62 -15.28 -34.23
CA CYS A 261 28.68 -15.12 -35.35
C CYS A 261 28.90 -13.85 -36.17
N LEU A 262 29.80 -12.96 -35.74
CA LEU A 262 30.14 -11.69 -36.39
C LEU A 262 28.94 -10.75 -36.63
N LYS A 263 27.83 -10.97 -35.93
CA LYS A 263 26.64 -10.10 -35.91
C LYS A 263 26.61 -9.29 -34.61
N ILE A 264 25.76 -8.26 -34.58
CA ILE A 264 25.45 -7.49 -33.35
C ILE A 264 25.02 -8.48 -32.27
N ARG A 265 25.60 -8.34 -31.07
CA ARG A 265 25.33 -9.26 -29.97
C ARG A 265 23.88 -9.20 -29.52
N THR A 266 23.33 -10.38 -29.23
CA THR A 266 21.99 -10.55 -28.68
C THR A 266 22.11 -11.35 -27.38
N ASN A 267 21.54 -10.82 -26.29
CA ASN A 267 21.71 -11.34 -24.94
C ASN A 267 23.20 -11.51 -24.57
N ASP A 268 23.85 -10.38 -24.31
CA ASP A 268 25.27 -10.29 -23.97
C ASP A 268 25.61 -11.24 -22.83
N THR A 269 26.54 -12.15 -23.09
CA THR A 269 26.98 -13.16 -22.11
C THR A 269 28.49 -13.14 -22.05
N ALA A 270 29.02 -12.81 -20.88
CA ALA A 270 30.44 -12.84 -20.59
C ALA A 270 30.87 -14.25 -20.18
N LEU A 271 32.00 -14.69 -20.71
CA LEU A 271 32.66 -15.91 -20.24
C LEU A 271 33.66 -15.56 -19.14
N SER A 272 33.38 -15.95 -17.89
CA SER A 272 34.18 -15.56 -16.72
C SER A 272 35.66 -15.97 -16.81
N VAL A 273 35.97 -17.06 -17.52
CA VAL A 273 37.33 -17.58 -17.68
C VAL A 273 38.20 -16.69 -18.59
N SER A 274 37.59 -16.03 -19.58
CA SER A 274 38.35 -15.32 -20.64
C SER A 274 38.04 -13.82 -20.73
N GLY A 275 36.94 -13.37 -20.13
CA GLY A 275 36.48 -11.98 -20.20
C GLY A 275 35.83 -11.57 -21.52
N TYR A 276 35.76 -12.45 -22.53
CA TYR A 276 35.10 -12.14 -23.80
C TYR A 276 33.57 -12.23 -23.69
N VAL A 277 32.88 -11.34 -24.41
CA VAL A 277 31.41 -11.27 -24.48
C VAL A 277 30.91 -11.80 -25.81
N PHE A 278 29.92 -12.70 -25.76
CA PHE A 278 29.30 -13.35 -26.90
C PHE A 278 27.77 -13.24 -26.82
N CYS A 279 27.06 -13.63 -27.88
CA CYS A 279 25.63 -13.92 -27.77
C CYS A 279 25.43 -15.18 -26.93
N TYR A 280 24.48 -15.17 -25.98
CA TYR A 280 24.09 -16.35 -25.22
C TYR A 280 23.91 -17.64 -26.06
N PRO A 281 23.11 -17.65 -27.15
CA PRO A 281 22.90 -18.88 -27.93
C PRO A 281 24.18 -19.40 -28.60
N CYS A 282 25.08 -18.50 -29.04
CA CYS A 282 26.31 -18.89 -29.71
C CYS A 282 27.29 -19.57 -28.75
N ILE A 283 27.55 -18.94 -27.59
CA ILE A 283 28.56 -19.44 -26.65
C ILE A 283 28.07 -20.66 -25.87
N HIS A 284 26.76 -20.72 -25.56
CA HIS A 284 26.17 -21.85 -24.86
C HIS A 284 26.29 -23.14 -25.69
N GLU A 285 25.98 -23.08 -27.00
CA GLU A 285 26.10 -24.24 -27.88
C GLU A 285 27.56 -24.62 -28.10
N TYR A 286 28.46 -23.64 -28.28
CA TYR A 286 29.89 -23.90 -28.46
C TYR A 286 30.52 -24.59 -27.24
N ILE A 287 30.25 -24.10 -26.02
CA ILE A 287 30.78 -24.70 -24.78
C ILE A 287 30.22 -26.09 -24.55
N LYS A 288 28.94 -26.33 -24.90
CA LYS A 288 28.32 -27.65 -24.78
C LYS A 288 29.03 -28.69 -25.66
N GLN A 289 29.52 -28.29 -26.82
CA GLN A 289 30.22 -29.17 -27.77
C GLN A 289 31.72 -29.28 -27.50
N HIS A 290 32.42 -28.15 -27.29
CA HIS A 290 33.88 -28.10 -27.24
C HIS A 290 34.48 -27.94 -25.84
N ARG A 291 33.68 -27.54 -24.83
CA ARG A 291 34.11 -27.27 -23.43
C ARG A 291 35.34 -26.37 -23.29
N CYS A 292 35.51 -25.43 -24.22
CA CYS A 292 36.59 -24.46 -24.21
C CYS A 292 36.12 -23.09 -24.73
N CYS A 293 36.91 -22.06 -24.49
CA CYS A 293 36.71 -20.72 -25.04
C CYS A 293 37.10 -20.72 -26.53
N PRO A 294 36.25 -20.19 -27.43
CA PRO A 294 36.56 -20.14 -28.87
C PRO A 294 37.72 -19.19 -29.22
N VAL A 295 38.01 -18.20 -28.36
CA VAL A 295 39.04 -17.18 -28.62
C VAL A 295 40.36 -17.52 -27.94
N THR A 296 40.32 -17.91 -26.66
CA THR A 296 41.54 -18.18 -25.87
C THR A 296 41.84 -19.66 -25.67
N SER A 297 40.94 -20.55 -26.11
CA SER A 297 41.03 -22.01 -25.90
C SER A 297 41.11 -22.46 -24.43
N TYR A 298 40.83 -21.56 -23.47
CA TYR A 298 40.77 -21.93 -22.06
C TYR A 298 39.61 -22.90 -21.77
N PRO A 299 39.79 -23.88 -20.87
CA PRO A 299 38.74 -24.81 -20.51
C PRO A 299 37.57 -24.06 -19.87
N ALA A 300 36.36 -24.31 -20.37
CA ALA A 300 35.16 -23.58 -19.96
C ALA A 300 33.96 -24.51 -19.83
N SER A 301 33.16 -24.29 -18.78
CA SER A 301 31.92 -25.01 -18.50
C SER A 301 30.71 -24.07 -18.59
N THR A 302 29.50 -24.62 -18.60
CA THR A 302 28.26 -23.84 -18.57
C THR A 302 28.10 -22.99 -17.31
N SER A 303 28.74 -23.37 -16.19
CA SER A 303 28.76 -22.56 -14.95
C SER A 303 29.63 -21.31 -15.04
N SER A 304 30.45 -21.20 -16.09
CA SER A 304 31.32 -20.03 -16.34
C SER A 304 30.61 -18.94 -17.15
N LEU A 305 29.36 -19.16 -17.56
CA LEU A 305 28.56 -18.22 -18.33
C LEU A 305 27.86 -17.23 -17.42
N VAL A 306 28.12 -15.94 -17.59
CA VAL A 306 27.47 -14.85 -16.86
C VAL A 306 26.68 -13.99 -17.84
N LYS A 307 25.35 -13.98 -17.70
CA LYS A 307 24.48 -13.11 -18.51
C LYS A 307 24.63 -11.66 -18.04
N LEU A 308 24.83 -10.75 -18.98
CA LEU A 308 24.87 -9.32 -18.75
C LEU A 308 23.52 -8.71 -19.11
N TYR A 309 23.00 -7.88 -18.23
CA TYR A 309 21.80 -7.07 -18.47
C TYR A 309 22.26 -5.63 -18.62
N PRO A 310 22.27 -5.05 -19.84
CA PRO A 310 22.55 -3.63 -19.98
C PRO A 310 21.48 -2.83 -19.24
N PRO A 311 21.84 -1.70 -18.60
CA PRO A 311 20.84 -0.79 -18.03
C PRO A 311 19.91 -0.31 -19.16
N ASP A 312 18.60 -0.35 -18.93
CA ASP A 312 17.60 0.14 -19.88
C ASP A 312 17.90 1.61 -20.22
N SER A 313 18.27 1.89 -21.48
CA SER A 313 18.52 3.24 -22.01
C SER A 313 17.24 3.93 -22.45
#